data_AF-A0A7S1Y4I7-F1
#
_entry.id   AF-A0A7S1Y4I7-F1
#
_cell.length_a   1.000
_cell.length_b   1.000
_cell.length_c   1.000
_cell.angle_alpha   90.00
_cell.angle_beta   90.00
_cell.angle_gamma   90.00
#
_symmetry.space_group_name_H-M   'P 1'
#
loop_
_entity.id
_entity.type
_entity.pdbx_description
1 polymer ?
#
loop_
_entity_poly.entity_id
_entity_poly.type
_entity_poly.pdbx_seq_one_letter_code
_entity_poly.pdbx_strand_id
1 'polypeptide(L)'
;SWPWMQGIDVAIADPVDPVNEFDVRPSVKKIIEKHRKKIDDVKTELASDPLYDVDKHDDLWIVRFLLSHKNKTKAAVKAAKYTLAFRKEHKLDEMGDVRHKPPGAKSAVEANR
;
A
#
# COMPACT_ATOMS: atom_id res chain seq x y z
N SER A 1 12.80 -4.00 -28.71
CA SER A 1 13.30 -4.61 -27.47
C SER A 1 14.79 -4.34 -27.38
N TRP A 2 15.30 -3.93 -26.21
CA TRP A 2 16.71 -3.56 -26.06
C TRP A 2 17.59 -4.83 -25.92
N PRO A 3 18.70 -4.96 -26.67
CA PRO A 3 19.46 -6.22 -26.77
C PRO A 3 20.09 -6.72 -25.46
N TRP A 4 20.29 -5.82 -24.48
CA TRP A 4 21.04 -6.11 -23.25
C TRP A 4 20.18 -6.69 -22.11
N MET A 5 18.86 -6.80 -22.27
CA MET A 5 17.96 -7.42 -21.28
C MET A 5 17.68 -8.91 -21.55
N GLN A 6 18.37 -9.53 -22.51
CA GLN A 6 18.15 -10.94 -22.83
C GLN A 6 18.94 -11.83 -21.85
N GLY A 7 18.24 -12.57 -20.98
CA GLY A 7 18.82 -13.71 -20.27
C GLY A 7 19.22 -13.51 -18.81
N ILE A 8 18.69 -12.48 -18.11
CA ILE A 8 18.89 -12.38 -16.66
C ILE A 8 17.58 -12.79 -15.95
N ASP A 9 17.45 -14.09 -15.66
CA ASP A 9 16.55 -14.56 -14.60
C ASP A 9 17.17 -14.14 -13.25
N VAL A 10 16.95 -12.87 -12.88
CA VAL A 10 17.26 -12.44 -11.51
C VAL A 10 16.13 -12.97 -10.64
N ALA A 11 16.36 -14.09 -9.96
CA ALA A 11 15.61 -14.37 -8.74
C ALA A 11 15.87 -13.18 -7.81
N ILE A 12 14.89 -12.29 -7.69
CA ILE A 12 14.94 -11.18 -6.74
C ILE A 12 14.80 -11.81 -5.36
N ALA A 13 15.91 -12.31 -4.82
CA ALA A 13 16.03 -12.46 -3.38
C ALA A 13 15.76 -11.07 -2.79
N ASP A 14 14.82 -10.96 -1.85
CA ASP A 14 14.61 -9.72 -1.11
C ASP A 14 15.98 -9.30 -0.55
N PRO A 15 16.61 -8.23 -1.06
CA PRO A 15 17.83 -7.74 -0.46
C PRO A 15 17.40 -7.20 0.90
N VAL A 16 17.69 -7.95 1.96
CA VAL A 16 17.67 -7.38 3.30
C VAL A 16 18.84 -6.42 3.32
N ASP A 17 18.55 -5.14 3.06
CA ASP A 17 19.56 -4.09 3.12
C ASP A 17 20.29 -4.22 4.48
N PRO A 18 21.62 -4.22 4.50
CA PRO A 18 22.36 -4.28 5.75
C PRO A 18 21.92 -3.11 6.62
N VAL A 19 21.68 -3.39 7.90
CA VAL A 19 21.30 -2.35 8.87
C VAL A 19 22.43 -1.32 8.91
N ASN A 20 22.20 -0.18 8.25
CA ASN A 20 23.15 0.91 8.24
C ASN A 20 23.24 1.48 9.65
N GLU A 21 24.39 1.35 10.30
CA GLU A 21 24.64 1.82 11.66
C GLU A 21 24.46 3.35 11.79
N PHE A 22 24.48 4.07 10.67
CA PHE A 22 24.19 5.51 10.58
C PHE A 22 22.75 5.84 10.22
N ASP A 23 21.87 4.83 10.06
CA ASP A 23 20.44 5.08 9.83
C ASP A 23 19.77 5.55 11.11
N VAL A 24 19.68 6.87 11.25
CA VAL A 24 19.06 7.54 12.40
C VAL A 24 17.52 7.47 12.37
N ARG A 25 16.92 6.89 11.32
CA ARG A 25 15.47 6.81 11.18
C ARG A 25 14.87 5.82 12.18
N PRO A 26 13.69 6.12 12.76
CA PRO A 26 13.04 5.18 13.66
C PRO A 26 12.57 3.93 12.89
N SER A 27 12.68 2.78 13.55
CA SER A 27 12.13 1.53 13.00
C SER A 27 10.62 1.61 12.82
N VAL A 28 10.08 0.84 11.87
CA VAL A 28 8.63 0.75 11.62
C VAL A 28 7.87 0.34 12.89
N LYS A 29 8.42 -0.61 13.67
CA LYS A 29 7.85 -1.03 14.96
C LYS A 29 7.70 0.16 15.93
N LYS A 30 8.77 0.95 16.11
CA LYS A 30 8.74 2.16 16.95
C LYS A 30 7.73 3.19 16.44
N ILE A 31 7.61 3.34 15.12
CA ILE A 31 6.62 4.26 14.53
C ILE A 31 5.18 3.78 14.84
N ILE A 32 4.90 2.48 14.69
CA ILE A 32 3.58 1.90 14.99
C ILE A 32 3.25 2.07 16.48
N GLU A 33 4.18 1.70 17.37
CA GLU A 33 4.02 1.85 18.82
C GLU A 33 3.71 3.30 19.21
N LYS A 34 4.45 4.26 18.65
CA LYS A 34 4.23 5.70 18.91
C LYS A 34 2.83 6.18 18.53
N HIS A 35 2.20 5.56 17.52
CA HIS A 35 0.89 5.98 17.01
C HIS A 35 -0.24 5.01 17.36
N ARG A 36 0.00 4.00 18.23
CA ARG A 36 -0.93 2.89 18.53
C ARG A 36 -2.37 3.35 18.79
N LYS A 37 -2.55 4.29 19.71
CA LYS A 37 -3.89 4.84 20.05
C LYS A 37 -4.63 5.39 18.83
N LYS A 38 -3.95 6.15 17.98
CA LYS A 38 -4.56 6.74 16.78
C LYS A 38 -4.83 5.70 15.70
N ILE A 39 -3.99 4.67 15.61
CA ILE A 39 -4.24 3.54 14.71
C ILE A 39 -5.55 2.85 15.12
N ASP A 40 -5.71 2.58 16.42
CA ASP A 40 -6.91 1.94 16.95
C ASP A 40 -8.16 2.81 16.74
N ASP A 41 -8.06 4.13 16.91
CA ASP A 41 -9.15 5.08 16.57
C ASP A 41 -9.54 4.98 15.09
N VAL A 42 -8.55 4.98 14.18
CA VAL A 42 -8.81 4.85 12.73
C VAL A 42 -9.41 3.49 12.39
N LYS A 43 -8.93 2.40 13.00
CA LYS A 43 -9.50 1.05 12.80
C LYS A 43 -10.96 1.01 13.19
N THR A 44 -11.30 1.59 14.34
CA THR A 44 -12.68 1.63 14.84
C THR A 44 -13.60 2.36 13.86
N GLU A 45 -13.16 3.50 13.34
CA GLU A 45 -13.91 4.28 12.33
C GLU A 45 -14.04 3.54 10.98
N LEU A 46 -12.99 2.83 10.56
CA LEU A 46 -12.98 2.06 9.31
C LEU A 46 -13.74 0.73 9.41
N ALA A 47 -13.93 0.16 10.61
CA ALA A 47 -14.68 -1.09 10.79
C ALA A 47 -16.14 -1.01 10.30
N SER A 48 -16.68 0.20 10.15
CA SER A 48 -18.00 0.45 9.56
C SER A 48 -18.02 0.44 8.02
N ASP A 49 -16.86 0.47 7.36
CA ASP A 49 -16.75 0.54 5.91
C ASP A 49 -16.72 -0.87 5.30
N PRO A 50 -17.64 -1.22 4.37
CA PRO A 50 -17.71 -2.56 3.79
C PRO A 50 -16.50 -2.94 2.94
N LEU A 51 -15.64 -1.98 2.59
CA LEU A 51 -14.41 -2.21 1.82
C LEU A 51 -13.18 -2.42 2.72
N TYR A 52 -13.32 -2.18 4.02
CA TYR A 52 -12.24 -2.37 4.97
C TYR A 52 -12.16 -3.83 5.41
N ASP A 53 -10.97 -4.40 5.22
CA ASP A 53 -10.62 -5.77 5.60
C ASP A 53 -9.40 -5.74 6.54
N VAL A 54 -9.54 -6.28 7.75
CA VAL A 54 -8.49 -6.25 8.78
C VAL A 54 -7.28 -7.10 8.38
N ASP A 55 -7.48 -8.17 7.62
CA ASP A 55 -6.41 -9.06 7.19
C ASP A 55 -5.57 -8.45 6.07
N LYS A 56 -6.16 -7.52 5.29
CA LYS A 56 -5.46 -6.82 4.19
C LYS A 56 -4.90 -5.45 4.59
N HIS A 57 -5.49 -4.80 5.59
CA HIS A 57 -5.17 -3.43 5.97
C HIS A 57 -4.55 -3.37 7.37
N ASP A 58 -3.28 -3.77 7.41
CA ASP A 58 -2.47 -3.83 8.63
C ASP A 58 -2.19 -2.45 9.26
N ASP A 59 -1.51 -2.47 10.42
CA ASP A 59 -1.14 -1.24 11.13
C ASP A 59 -0.28 -0.32 10.28
N LEU A 60 0.61 -0.88 9.46
CA LEU A 60 1.49 -0.11 8.58
C LEU A 60 0.68 0.62 7.50
N TRP A 61 -0.32 -0.02 6.93
CA TRP A 61 -1.24 0.57 5.97
C TRP A 61 -1.94 1.79 6.57
N ILE A 62 -2.43 1.69 7.81
CA ILE A 62 -3.11 2.79 8.51
C ILE A 62 -2.13 3.93 8.87
N VAL A 63 -0.94 3.58 9.37
CA VAL A 63 0.09 4.55 9.75
C VAL A 63 0.47 5.44 8.58
N ARG A 64 0.52 4.91 7.35
CA ARG A 64 0.80 5.72 6.15
C ARG A 64 -0.15 6.91 6.04
N PHE A 65 -1.46 6.71 6.20
CA PHE A 65 -2.44 7.81 6.16
C PHE A 65 -2.29 8.78 7.33
N LEU A 66 -2.05 8.27 8.54
CA LEU A 66 -1.82 9.12 9.71
C LEU A 66 -0.63 10.06 9.48
N LEU A 67 0.50 9.53 9.00
CA LEU A 67 1.69 10.32 8.74
C LEU A 67 1.51 11.32 7.60
N SER A 68 0.90 10.91 6.48
CA SER A 68 0.62 11.80 5.34
C SER A 68 -0.31 12.96 5.69
N HIS A 69 -1.18 12.79 6.69
CA HIS A 69 -2.12 13.82 7.14
C HIS A 69 -1.75 14.46 8.49
N LYS A 70 -0.45 14.50 8.83
CA LYS A 70 0.08 15.17 10.04
C LYS A 70 -0.60 14.70 11.32
N ASN A 71 -0.87 13.40 11.42
CA ASN A 71 -1.54 12.73 12.53
C ASN A 71 -2.96 13.25 12.86
N LYS A 72 -3.66 13.83 11.88
CA LYS A 72 -5.07 14.21 11.99
C LYS A 72 -5.98 13.03 11.65
N THR A 73 -6.50 12.35 12.67
CA THR A 73 -7.31 11.11 12.54
C THR A 73 -8.46 11.24 11.54
N LYS A 74 -9.28 12.30 11.62
CA LYS A 74 -10.42 12.51 10.69
C LYS A 74 -10.00 12.61 9.22
N ALA A 75 -8.89 13.29 8.95
CA ALA A 75 -8.38 13.43 7.59
C ALA A 75 -7.80 12.10 7.08
N ALA A 76 -7.11 11.35 7.96
CA ALA A 76 -6.59 10.02 7.64
C ALA A 76 -7.73 9.02 7.34
N VAL A 77 -8.79 8.99 8.14
CA VAL A 77 -9.99 8.17 7.87
C VAL A 77 -10.61 8.52 6.53
N LYS A 78 -10.80 9.82 6.25
CA LYS A 78 -11.34 10.28 4.97
C LYS A 78 -10.48 9.77 3.81
N ALA A 79 -9.17 9.97 3.87
CA ALA A 79 -8.24 9.51 2.84
C ALA A 79 -8.24 7.99 2.66
N ALA A 80 -8.26 7.23 3.74
CA ALA A 80 -8.34 5.77 3.71
C ALA A 80 -9.61 5.29 3.00
N LYS A 81 -10.78 5.86 3.31
CA LYS A 81 -12.05 5.53 2.64
C LYS A 81 -12.01 5.85 1.14
N TYR A 82 -11.48 7.01 0.75
CA TYR A 82 -11.28 7.33 -0.68
C TYR A 82 -10.36 6.32 -1.37
N THR A 83 -9.27 5.92 -0.72
CA THR A 83 -8.36 4.91 -1.27
C THR A 83 -9.06 3.57 -1.44
N LEU A 84 -9.85 3.11 -0.48
CA LEU A 84 -10.63 1.87 -0.60
C LEU A 84 -11.62 1.92 -1.77
N ALA A 85 -12.37 3.02 -1.88
CA ALA A 85 -13.30 3.23 -2.99
C ALA A 85 -12.58 3.23 -4.34
N PHE A 86 -11.45 3.94 -4.45
CA PHE A 86 -10.63 3.99 -5.67
C PHE A 86 -10.09 2.61 -6.05
N ARG A 87 -9.58 1.84 -5.08
CA ARG A 87 -9.09 0.48 -5.33
C ARG A 87 -10.19 -0.43 -5.87
N LYS A 88 -11.40 -0.32 -5.33
CA LYS A 88 -12.56 -1.07 -5.80
C LYS A 88 -12.96 -0.64 -7.22
N GLU A 89 -13.08 0.66 -7.47
CA GLU A 89 -13.46 1.22 -8.77
C GLU A 89 -12.53 0.76 -9.89
N HIS A 90 -11.21 0.76 -9.61
CA HIS A 90 -10.19 0.35 -10.57
C HIS A 90 -9.81 -1.14 -10.47
N LYS A 91 -10.52 -1.92 -9.66
CA LYS A 91 -10.28 -3.37 -9.46
C LYS A 91 -8.80 -3.69 -9.15
N LEU A 92 -8.15 -2.82 -8.37
CA LEU A 92 -6.71 -2.93 -8.11
C LEU A 92 -6.34 -4.19 -7.33
N ASP A 93 -7.28 -4.73 -6.54
CA ASP A 93 -7.10 -5.98 -5.82
C ASP A 93 -7.19 -7.22 -6.76
N GLU A 94 -7.86 -7.09 -7.91
CA GLU A 94 -8.02 -8.16 -8.92
C GLU A 94 -6.95 -8.06 -10.02
N MET A 95 -6.27 -6.91 -10.14
CA MET A 95 -5.36 -6.64 -11.26
C MET A 95 -4.10 -7.51 -11.28
N GLY A 96 -3.87 -8.36 -10.28
CA GLY A 96 -2.66 -9.18 -10.15
C GLY A 96 -1.40 -8.33 -10.07
N ASP A 97 -0.26 -8.92 -10.37
CA ASP A 97 1.00 -8.18 -10.43
C ASP A 97 1.04 -7.28 -11.68
N VAL A 98 0.82 -5.98 -11.47
CA VAL A 98 0.81 -4.94 -12.51
C VAL A 98 2.14 -4.89 -13.28
N ARG A 99 3.25 -5.38 -12.70
CA ARG A 99 4.57 -5.41 -13.37
C ARG A 99 4.61 -6.36 -14.57
N HIS A 100 3.72 -7.35 -14.62
CA HIS A 100 3.63 -8.29 -15.74
C HIS A 100 2.73 -7.77 -16.88
N LYS A 101 2.10 -6.59 -16.72
CA LYS A 101 1.30 -5.98 -17.77
C LYS A 101 2.20 -5.14 -18.68
N PRO A 102 2.29 -5.44 -19.99
CA PRO A 102 3.06 -4.61 -20.89
C PRO A 102 2.44 -3.20 -21.00
N PRO A 103 3.25 -2.15 -21.16
CA PRO A 103 2.74 -0.80 -21.36
C PRO A 103 1.81 -0.76 -22.58
N GLY A 104 0.59 -0.26 -22.40
CA GLY A 104 -0.45 -0.23 -23.43
C GLY A 104 -1.43 -1.42 -23.41
N ALA A 105 -1.29 -2.36 -22.48
CA ALA A 105 -2.33 -3.37 -22.24
C ALA A 105 -3.60 -2.68 -21.73
N LYS A 106 -4.57 -2.49 -22.62
CA LYS A 106 -5.90 -2.00 -22.27
C LYS A 106 -6.48 -2.86 -21.16
N SER A 107 -7.08 -2.23 -20.16
CA SER A 107 -7.88 -2.97 -19.19
C SER A 107 -8.97 -3.73 -19.94
N ALA A 108 -9.34 -4.93 -19.50
CA ALA A 108 -10.40 -5.73 -20.14
C ALA A 108 -11.75 -4.98 -20.28
N VAL A 109 -11.90 -3.85 -19.58
CA VAL A 109 -13.05 -2.94 -19.65
C VAL A 109 -13.07 -2.13 -20.96
N GLU A 110 -11.91 -1.82 -21.55
CA GLU A 110 -11.81 -1.09 -22.83
C GLU A 110 -11.84 -2.00 -24.07
N ALA A 111 -11.76 -3.32 -23.89
CA ALA A 111 -11.79 -4.27 -25.00
C ALA A 111 -13.22 -4.66 -25.45
N ASN A 112 -14.24 -4.30 -24.67
CA ASN A 112 -15.65 -4.63 -24.93
C ASN A 112 -16.51 -3.38 -25.23
N ARG A 113 -15.89 -2.31 -25.75
CA ARG A 113 -16.59 -1.10 -26.21
C ARG A 113 -16.21 -0.83 -27.66
#